data_AF-A0A009HNQ1-F1
#
_entry.id   AF-A0A009HNQ1-F1
#
_cell.length_a   1.000
_cell.length_b   1.000
_cell.length_c   1.000
_cell.angle_alpha   90.00
_cell.angle_beta   90.00
_cell.angle_gamma   90.00
#
_symmetry.space_group_name_H-M   'P 1'
#
loop_
_entity.id
_entity.type
_entity.pdbx_description
1 polymer ?
#
loop_
_entity_poly.entity_id
_entity_poly.type
_entity_poly.pdbx_seq_one_letter_code
_entity_poly.pdbx_strand_id
1 'polypeptide(L)'
;MKLQGSNILGQEQIDLLTTRGLNFVWFPKQLETIYRFQYQNGAAYEFRYRAPIILILYLFLSFGIYQVLPTEQVLSWLSYYSWVGIIVLIAWILSFIKKLNQWFDYYVGIGSSAAVAITFILINVLENGQDNVLFHAAMMYAIVIIYGAVGMRFYTAIIAGWVGGLIGILVSTYLNGDIDWTFLNRTYTFSSFLGMTLAYATDRQHRENYLQNCMIELNRIELMQQAQQLSLLSQQDALTGLANRRYLDETLDNEWRRALRHETPLTIMMVDIDFFKPYNDSLGHLKGDQCLKDIATAISSIAARSGDLVARYGGEEFLLLFPMTNAQQAKIQAERLMNAIKKIAIVHPCSSVSPYVTISVGVATTIPRLNDSISAFVSRADHALYQAKTNGRNQYQIALNEEQIVDLT
;
A
#
# COMPACT_ATOMS: atom_id res chain seq x y z
N MET A 1 0.27 -0.10 -5.82
CA MET A 1 -0.43 0.63 -6.91
C MET A 1 -1.91 0.37 -6.69
N LYS A 2 -2.75 1.38 -6.41
CA LYS A 2 -4.18 1.14 -6.18
C LYS A 2 -4.78 0.50 -7.43
N LEU A 3 -5.36 -0.70 -7.28
CA LEU A 3 -6.02 -1.38 -8.38
C LEU A 3 -7.29 -0.61 -8.72
N GLN A 4 -7.42 -0.12 -9.95
CA GLN A 4 -8.63 0.64 -10.34
C GLN A 4 -9.91 -0.20 -10.18
N GLY A 5 -9.80 -1.54 -10.26
CA GLY A 5 -10.91 -2.46 -9.99
C GLY A 5 -11.45 -2.42 -8.57
N SER A 6 -10.61 -2.14 -7.54
CA SER A 6 -11.08 -2.08 -6.14
C SER A 6 -11.92 -0.82 -5.85
N ASN A 7 -11.92 0.17 -6.75
CA ASN A 7 -12.78 1.35 -6.61
C ASN A 7 -14.18 1.13 -7.19
N ILE A 8 -14.38 0.08 -7.99
CA ILE A 8 -15.62 -0.19 -8.72
C ILE A 8 -16.35 -1.39 -8.12
N LEU A 9 -15.60 -2.37 -7.60
CA LEU A 9 -16.16 -3.58 -7.01
C LEU A 9 -16.23 -3.47 -5.50
N GLY A 10 -17.41 -3.77 -4.93
CA GLY A 10 -17.55 -4.07 -3.51
C GLY A 10 -17.16 -5.52 -3.19
N GLN A 11 -16.94 -5.82 -1.90
CA GLN A 11 -16.62 -7.17 -1.40
C GLN A 11 -17.60 -8.24 -1.91
N GLU A 12 -18.91 -7.99 -1.80
CA GLU A 12 -19.95 -8.93 -2.25
C GLU A 12 -19.87 -9.21 -3.77
N GLN A 13 -19.55 -8.19 -4.57
CA GLN A 13 -19.44 -8.36 -6.02
C GLN A 13 -18.22 -9.21 -6.40
N ILE A 14 -17.11 -9.05 -5.67
CA ILE A 14 -15.92 -9.89 -5.85
C ILE A 14 -16.24 -11.33 -5.46
N ASP A 15 -16.94 -11.54 -4.35
CA ASP A 15 -17.32 -12.88 -3.90
C ASP A 15 -18.30 -13.55 -4.86
N LEU A 16 -19.29 -12.82 -5.38
CA LEU A 16 -20.21 -13.31 -6.43
C LEU A 16 -19.48 -13.69 -7.72
N LEU A 17 -18.46 -12.92 -8.13
CA LEU A 17 -17.66 -13.23 -9.31
C LEU A 17 -16.74 -14.43 -9.09
N THR A 18 -16.24 -14.59 -7.87
CA THR A 18 -15.38 -15.72 -7.48
C THR A 18 -16.19 -17.02 -7.40
N THR A 19 -17.36 -16.97 -6.77
CA THR A 19 -18.27 -18.11 -6.58
C THR A 19 -18.93 -18.59 -7.87
N ARG A 20 -19.23 -17.69 -8.82
CA ARG A 20 -19.73 -18.08 -10.15
C ARG A 20 -18.72 -18.92 -10.94
N GLY A 21 -17.45 -18.92 -10.54
CA GLY A 21 -16.35 -19.65 -11.17
C GLY A 21 -16.13 -19.12 -12.57
N LEU A 22 -15.05 -18.38 -12.81
CA LEU A 22 -14.72 -17.65 -14.05
C LEU A 22 -14.49 -18.56 -15.28
N ASN A 23 -15.42 -19.48 -15.53
CA ASN A 23 -15.34 -20.62 -16.41
C ASN A 23 -15.30 -20.19 -17.87
N PHE A 24 -15.91 -19.05 -18.20
CA PHE A 24 -15.86 -18.44 -19.53
C PHE A 24 -14.74 -17.41 -19.67
N VAL A 25 -13.90 -17.23 -18.64
CA VAL A 25 -12.68 -16.42 -18.74
C VAL A 25 -13.04 -15.01 -19.27
N TRP A 26 -14.07 -14.41 -18.68
CA TRP A 26 -14.64 -13.12 -19.08
C TRP A 26 -15.25 -12.40 -17.88
N PHE A 27 -14.97 -11.10 -17.75
CA PHE A 27 -15.57 -10.23 -16.74
C PHE A 27 -16.70 -9.37 -17.33
N PRO A 28 -17.60 -8.81 -16.48
CA PRO A 28 -18.53 -7.78 -16.91
C PRO A 28 -17.80 -6.62 -17.64
N LYS A 29 -18.44 -6.07 -18.68
CA LYS A 29 -17.83 -5.13 -19.65
C LYS A 29 -17.01 -4.00 -19.02
N GLN A 30 -17.49 -3.41 -17.92
CA GLN A 30 -16.81 -2.32 -17.22
C GLN A 30 -15.48 -2.79 -16.59
N LEU A 31 -15.52 -3.93 -15.89
CA LEU A 31 -14.35 -4.52 -15.25
C LEU A 31 -13.36 -5.08 -16.27
N GLU A 32 -13.87 -5.72 -17.33
CA GLU A 32 -13.07 -6.32 -18.39
C GLU A 32 -12.18 -5.28 -19.10
N THR A 33 -12.67 -4.06 -19.28
CA THR A 33 -11.89 -2.96 -19.90
C THR A 33 -10.67 -2.59 -19.04
N ILE A 34 -10.85 -2.51 -17.72
CA ILE A 34 -9.81 -2.16 -16.77
C ILE A 34 -8.83 -3.32 -16.60
N TYR A 35 -9.36 -4.54 -16.44
CA TYR A 35 -8.59 -5.76 -16.38
C TYR A 35 -7.71 -5.90 -17.63
N ARG A 36 -8.27 -5.71 -18.83
CA ARG A 36 -7.51 -5.84 -20.08
C ARG A 36 -6.33 -4.88 -20.15
N PHE A 37 -6.54 -3.61 -19.82
CA PHE A 37 -5.46 -2.63 -19.83
C PHE A 37 -4.34 -2.99 -18.84
N GLN A 38 -4.69 -3.44 -17.63
CA GLN A 38 -3.72 -3.87 -16.64
C GLN A 38 -3.00 -5.16 -17.06
N TYR A 39 -3.77 -6.15 -17.54
CA TYR A 39 -3.26 -7.42 -18.03
C TYR A 39 -2.25 -7.22 -19.15
N GLN A 40 -2.58 -6.43 -20.18
CA GLN A 40 -1.69 -6.18 -21.31
C GLN A 40 -0.35 -5.57 -20.90
N ASN A 41 -0.35 -4.67 -19.91
CA ASN A 41 0.88 -4.11 -19.36
C ASN A 41 1.68 -5.14 -18.54
N GLY A 42 1.01 -5.97 -17.74
CA GLY A 42 1.64 -7.05 -16.98
C GLY A 42 2.19 -8.15 -17.89
N ALA A 43 1.42 -8.62 -18.86
CA ALA A 43 1.79 -9.64 -19.83
C ALA A 43 2.99 -9.20 -20.69
N ALA A 44 3.01 -7.95 -21.17
CA ALA A 44 4.17 -7.40 -21.86
C ALA A 44 5.43 -7.36 -20.98
N TYR A 45 5.28 -7.07 -19.68
CA TYR A 45 6.39 -7.10 -18.73
C TYR A 45 6.88 -8.53 -18.48
N GLU A 46 5.99 -9.47 -18.18
CA GLU A 46 6.34 -10.87 -17.96
C GLU A 46 6.97 -11.50 -19.21
N PHE A 47 6.47 -11.15 -20.41
CA PHE A 47 7.02 -11.63 -21.67
C PHE A 47 8.49 -11.23 -21.88
N ARG A 48 8.95 -10.10 -21.33
CA ARG A 48 10.37 -9.70 -21.40
C ARG A 48 11.30 -10.72 -20.75
N TYR A 49 10.82 -11.43 -19.73
CA TYR A 49 11.57 -12.46 -19.01
C TYR A 49 11.30 -13.86 -19.56
N ARG A 50 10.09 -14.12 -20.08
CA ARG A 50 9.74 -15.40 -20.71
C ARG A 50 10.39 -15.56 -22.09
N ALA A 51 10.52 -14.49 -22.87
CA ALA A 51 11.04 -14.55 -24.24
C ALA A 51 12.47 -15.13 -24.36
N PRO A 52 13.46 -14.76 -23.50
CA PRO A 52 14.75 -15.44 -23.48
C PRO A 52 14.65 -16.94 -23.20
N ILE A 53 13.77 -17.35 -22.27
CA ILE A 53 13.53 -18.77 -21.95
C ILE A 53 12.94 -19.49 -23.17
N ILE A 54 11.97 -18.88 -23.84
CA ILE A 54 11.38 -19.39 -25.08
C ILE A 54 12.47 -19.58 -26.14
N LEU A 55 13.34 -18.59 -26.34
CA LEU A 55 14.44 -18.67 -27.32
C LEU A 55 15.44 -19.78 -26.97
N ILE A 56 15.76 -19.99 -25.68
CA ILE A 56 16.65 -21.08 -25.24
C ILE A 56 16.00 -22.45 -25.51
N LEU A 57 14.74 -22.63 -25.11
CA LEU A 57 14.00 -23.86 -25.39
C LEU A 57 13.89 -24.11 -26.89
N TYR A 58 13.67 -23.05 -27.66
CA TYR A 58 13.62 -23.09 -29.11
C TYR A 58 14.95 -23.56 -29.72
N LEU A 59 16.07 -23.00 -29.30
CA LEU A 59 17.40 -23.43 -29.75
C LEU A 59 17.70 -24.88 -29.37
N PHE A 60 17.26 -25.32 -28.18
CA PHE A 60 17.40 -26.70 -27.75
C PHE A 60 16.59 -27.67 -28.64
N LEU A 61 15.34 -27.32 -28.94
CA LEU A 61 14.51 -28.07 -29.88
C LEU A 61 15.12 -28.07 -31.30
N SER A 62 15.64 -26.94 -31.77
CA SER A 62 16.34 -26.84 -33.06
C SER A 62 17.51 -27.81 -33.15
N PHE A 63 18.31 -27.91 -32.09
CA PHE A 63 19.44 -28.83 -32.03
C PHE A 63 18.98 -30.30 -32.12
N GLY A 64 17.91 -30.65 -31.40
CA GLY A 64 17.31 -31.99 -31.48
C GLY A 64 16.81 -32.33 -32.89
N ILE A 65 16.11 -31.40 -33.56
CA ILE A 65 15.64 -31.60 -34.94
C ILE A 65 16.82 -31.77 -35.90
N TYR A 66 17.86 -30.94 -35.77
CA TYR A 66 19.05 -31.00 -36.62
C TYR A 66 19.76 -32.36 -36.57
N GLN A 67 19.83 -33.01 -35.41
CA GLN A 67 20.45 -34.33 -35.28
C GLN A 67 19.68 -35.45 -35.96
N VAL A 68 18.37 -35.26 -36.12
CA VAL A 68 17.43 -36.29 -36.54
C VAL A 68 17.12 -36.18 -38.05
N LEU A 69 17.32 -35.00 -38.64
CA LEU A 69 16.96 -34.70 -40.01
C LEU A 69 18.04 -35.17 -41.02
N PRO A 70 17.66 -35.76 -42.17
CA PRO A 70 18.61 -36.05 -43.25
C PRO A 70 19.31 -34.78 -43.75
N THR A 71 20.59 -34.91 -44.13
CA THR A 71 21.44 -33.77 -44.57
C THR A 71 20.84 -32.97 -45.73
N GLU A 72 20.09 -33.62 -46.62
CA GLU A 72 19.43 -33.00 -47.77
C GLU A 72 18.30 -32.04 -47.37
N GLN A 73 17.65 -32.27 -46.23
CA GLN A 73 16.49 -31.51 -45.77
C GLN A 73 16.85 -30.38 -44.80
N VAL A 74 18.08 -30.38 -44.25
CA VAL A 74 18.54 -29.40 -43.25
C VAL A 74 18.41 -27.96 -43.73
N LEU A 75 18.76 -27.68 -44.99
CA LEU A 75 18.73 -26.31 -45.51
C LEU A 75 17.29 -25.79 -45.65
N SER A 76 16.39 -26.64 -46.13
CA SER A 76 14.96 -26.33 -46.25
C SER A 76 14.33 -26.14 -44.88
N TRP A 77 14.62 -27.02 -43.92
CA TRP A 77 14.16 -26.86 -42.54
C TRP A 77 14.66 -25.56 -41.91
N LEU A 78 15.95 -25.26 -42.04
CA LEU A 78 16.55 -24.06 -41.45
C LEU A 78 15.91 -22.78 -42.00
N SER A 79 15.57 -22.74 -43.29
CA SER A 79 14.97 -21.55 -43.92
C SER A 79 13.57 -21.24 -43.37
N TYR A 80 12.73 -22.25 -43.15
CA TYR A 80 11.39 -22.08 -42.57
C TYR A 80 11.45 -21.90 -41.06
N TYR A 81 12.17 -22.76 -40.34
CA TYR A 81 12.19 -22.77 -38.87
C TYR A 81 12.85 -21.50 -38.32
N SER A 82 13.87 -20.93 -38.97
CA SER A 82 14.50 -19.69 -38.47
C SER A 82 13.52 -18.52 -38.32
N TRP A 83 12.45 -18.46 -39.12
CA TRP A 83 11.43 -17.42 -39.02
C TRP A 83 10.68 -17.43 -37.68
N VAL A 84 10.47 -18.57 -37.04
CA VAL A 84 9.81 -18.63 -35.73
C VAL A 84 10.65 -17.92 -34.66
N GLY A 85 11.98 -18.12 -34.69
CA GLY A 85 12.90 -17.40 -33.81
C GLY A 85 12.88 -15.88 -34.04
N ILE A 86 12.83 -15.45 -35.31
CA ILE A 86 12.73 -14.03 -35.68
C ILE A 86 11.42 -13.43 -35.17
N ILE A 87 10.30 -14.13 -35.29
CA ILE A 87 8.99 -13.68 -34.79
C ILE A 87 9.04 -13.45 -33.27
N VAL A 88 9.60 -14.41 -32.51
CA VAL A 88 9.73 -14.29 -31.05
C VAL A 88 10.65 -13.12 -30.69
N LEU A 89 11.75 -12.92 -31.42
CA LEU A 89 12.70 -11.83 -31.18
C LEU A 89 12.06 -10.46 -31.46
N ILE A 90 11.31 -10.33 -32.56
CA ILE A 90 10.55 -9.10 -32.85
C ILE A 90 9.54 -8.83 -31.74
N ALA A 91 8.73 -9.82 -31.35
CA ALA A 91 7.77 -9.66 -30.25
C ALA A 91 8.47 -9.25 -28.93
N TRP A 92 9.67 -9.80 -28.68
CA TRP A 92 10.46 -9.47 -27.50
C TRP A 92 10.92 -8.01 -27.53
N ILE A 93 11.45 -7.52 -28.65
CA ILE A 93 11.82 -6.10 -28.82
C ILE A 93 10.60 -5.19 -28.62
N LEU A 94 9.47 -5.52 -29.26
CA LEU A 94 8.23 -4.72 -29.14
C LEU A 94 7.73 -4.65 -27.69
N SER A 95 7.94 -5.71 -26.90
CA SER A 95 7.52 -5.75 -25.49
C SER A 95 8.21 -4.71 -24.61
N PHE A 96 9.39 -4.19 -24.99
CA PHE A 96 10.07 -3.11 -24.24
C PHE A 96 9.44 -1.73 -24.47
N ILE A 97 8.70 -1.54 -25.57
CA ILE A 97 8.10 -0.26 -25.92
C ILE A 97 6.77 -0.12 -25.18
N LYS A 98 6.75 0.67 -24.08
CA LYS A 98 5.56 0.86 -23.23
C LYS A 98 4.28 1.24 -24.00
N LYS A 99 4.39 2.06 -25.07
CA LYS A 99 3.23 2.46 -25.90
C LYS A 99 2.61 1.29 -26.68
N LEU A 100 3.38 0.23 -26.94
CA LEU A 100 2.93 -0.96 -27.63
C LEU A 100 2.33 -2.02 -26.70
N ASN A 101 2.45 -1.87 -25.37
CA ASN A 101 1.85 -2.80 -24.41
C ASN A 101 0.34 -2.97 -24.62
N GLN A 102 -0.39 -1.88 -24.92
CA GLN A 102 -1.83 -1.95 -25.21
C GLN A 102 -2.18 -2.81 -26.45
N TRP A 103 -1.19 -3.03 -27.33
CA TRP A 103 -1.32 -3.86 -28.53
C TRP A 103 -0.75 -5.27 -28.35
N PHE A 104 -0.35 -5.64 -27.13
CA PHE A 104 0.28 -6.93 -26.81
C PHE A 104 -0.46 -8.12 -27.40
N ASP A 105 -1.76 -8.24 -27.12
CA ASP A 105 -2.59 -9.34 -27.62
C ASP A 105 -2.53 -9.46 -29.17
N TYR A 106 -2.43 -8.34 -29.89
CA TYR A 106 -2.47 -8.34 -31.35
C TYR A 106 -1.16 -8.80 -31.97
N TYR A 107 -0.03 -8.19 -31.61
CA TYR A 107 1.23 -8.57 -32.26
C TYR A 107 1.69 -9.97 -31.84
N VAL A 108 1.41 -10.37 -30.59
CA VAL A 108 1.69 -11.72 -30.11
C VAL A 108 0.74 -12.74 -30.75
N GLY A 109 -0.54 -12.41 -30.91
CA GLY A 109 -1.50 -13.26 -31.62
C GLY A 109 -1.12 -13.48 -33.09
N ILE A 110 -0.75 -12.41 -33.81
CA ILE A 110 -0.27 -12.48 -35.20
C ILE A 110 1.01 -13.32 -35.28
N GLY A 111 2.00 -13.04 -34.42
CA GLY A 111 3.24 -13.80 -34.37
C GLY A 111 3.02 -15.28 -34.08
N SER A 112 2.15 -15.60 -33.12
CA SER A 112 1.81 -16.98 -32.78
C SER A 112 1.07 -17.69 -33.92
N SER A 113 0.17 -16.99 -34.63
CA SER A 113 -0.51 -17.54 -35.82
C SER A 113 0.50 -17.90 -36.91
N ALA A 114 1.47 -17.01 -37.17
CA ALA A 114 2.52 -17.26 -38.15
C ALA A 114 3.44 -18.41 -37.74
N ALA A 115 3.83 -18.48 -36.46
CA ALA A 115 4.64 -19.57 -35.92
C ALA A 115 3.92 -20.93 -36.02
N VAL A 116 2.62 -20.96 -35.71
CA VAL A 116 1.75 -22.13 -35.86
C VAL A 116 1.64 -22.56 -37.32
N ALA A 117 1.48 -21.61 -38.25
CA ALA A 117 1.45 -21.90 -39.69
C ALA A 117 2.77 -22.47 -40.20
N ILE A 118 3.91 -21.89 -39.82
CA ILE A 118 5.25 -22.39 -40.17
C ILE A 118 5.43 -23.82 -39.64
N THR A 119 5.01 -24.06 -38.40
CA THR A 119 5.08 -25.38 -37.77
C THR A 119 4.25 -26.41 -38.53
N PHE A 120 3.04 -26.03 -38.97
CA PHE A 120 2.18 -26.87 -39.81
C PHE A 120 2.85 -27.19 -41.16
N ILE A 121 3.37 -26.18 -41.86
CA ILE A 121 4.02 -26.34 -43.16
C ILE A 121 5.24 -27.26 -43.04
N LEU A 122 6.03 -27.11 -41.97
CA LEU A 122 7.20 -27.96 -41.71
C LEU A 122 6.84 -29.42 -41.51
N ILE A 123 5.74 -29.72 -40.79
CA ILE A 123 5.23 -31.09 -40.64
C ILE A 123 4.89 -31.66 -42.02
N ASN A 124 4.20 -30.89 -42.88
CA ASN A 124 3.75 -31.42 -44.17
C ASN A 124 4.86 -31.51 -45.24
N VAL A 125 5.76 -30.53 -45.34
CA VAL A 125 6.74 -30.41 -46.44
C VAL A 125 7.97 -31.30 -46.23
N LEU A 126 8.41 -31.51 -44.98
CA LEU A 126 9.62 -32.29 -44.69
C LEU A 126 9.33 -33.78 -44.49
N GLU A 127 8.08 -34.12 -44.19
CA GLU A 127 7.65 -35.48 -43.94
C GLU A 127 7.27 -36.20 -45.25
N ASN A 128 8.28 -36.49 -46.08
CA ASN A 128 8.16 -37.37 -47.25
C ASN A 128 8.01 -38.86 -46.83
N GLY A 129 7.05 -39.18 -45.94
CA GLY A 129 6.73 -40.55 -45.53
C GLY A 129 7.72 -41.23 -44.58
N GLN A 130 8.65 -40.49 -43.97
CA GLN A 130 9.49 -41.00 -42.88
C GLN A 130 8.86 -40.65 -41.52
N ASP A 131 8.20 -41.61 -40.86
CA ASP A 131 7.57 -41.47 -39.54
C ASP A 131 8.63 -41.32 -38.43
N ASN A 132 9.25 -40.14 -38.36
CA ASN A 132 10.28 -39.84 -37.38
C ASN A 132 9.65 -39.31 -36.10
N VAL A 133 9.46 -40.19 -35.12
CA VAL A 133 8.79 -39.87 -33.84
C VAL A 133 9.45 -38.69 -33.12
N LEU A 134 10.78 -38.56 -33.18
CA LEU A 134 11.51 -37.48 -32.52
C LEU A 134 11.24 -36.10 -33.15
N PHE A 135 11.10 -36.05 -34.48
CA PHE A 135 10.73 -34.83 -35.20
C PHE A 135 9.34 -34.35 -34.79
N HIS A 136 8.36 -35.25 -34.79
CA HIS A 136 6.99 -34.97 -34.36
C HIS A 136 6.93 -34.49 -32.91
N ALA A 137 7.68 -35.13 -32.01
CA ALA A 137 7.75 -34.72 -30.61
C ALA A 137 8.29 -33.28 -30.47
N ALA A 138 9.33 -32.91 -31.23
CA ALA A 138 9.86 -31.55 -31.22
C ALA A 138 8.84 -30.51 -31.71
N MET A 139 8.09 -30.83 -32.78
CA MET A 139 7.03 -29.96 -33.29
C MET A 139 5.87 -29.80 -32.31
N MET A 140 5.47 -30.89 -31.64
CA MET A 140 4.48 -30.84 -30.56
C MET A 140 4.93 -29.91 -29.42
N TYR A 141 6.19 -30.02 -28.99
CA TYR A 141 6.73 -29.14 -27.95
C TYR A 141 6.78 -27.68 -28.40
N ALA A 142 7.13 -27.39 -29.66
CA ALA A 142 7.10 -26.04 -30.20
C ALA A 142 5.69 -25.42 -30.12
N ILE A 143 4.65 -26.16 -30.50
CA ILE A 143 3.24 -25.73 -30.41
C ILE A 143 2.85 -25.45 -28.95
N VAL A 144 3.20 -26.35 -28.03
CA VAL A 144 2.89 -26.18 -26.60
C VAL A 144 3.59 -24.95 -26.03
N ILE A 145 4.84 -24.68 -26.42
CA ILE A 145 5.57 -23.47 -25.99
C ILE A 145 4.89 -22.21 -26.54
N ILE A 146 4.46 -22.19 -27.80
CA ILE A 146 3.76 -21.04 -28.40
C ILE A 146 2.52 -20.66 -27.59
N TYR A 147 1.71 -21.63 -27.17
CA TYR A 147 0.51 -21.31 -26.39
C TYR A 147 0.77 -21.10 -24.91
N GLY A 148 1.65 -21.89 -24.30
CA GLY A 148 1.87 -21.91 -22.85
C GLY A 148 2.84 -20.85 -22.34
N ALA A 149 3.93 -20.60 -23.05
CA ALA A 149 5.01 -19.73 -22.55
C ALA A 149 4.83 -18.26 -22.94
N VAL A 150 4.14 -17.99 -24.05
CA VAL A 150 3.95 -16.64 -24.58
C VAL A 150 3.03 -15.79 -23.69
N GLY A 151 2.12 -16.41 -22.94
CA GLY A 151 1.21 -15.69 -22.04
C GLY A 151 0.09 -14.95 -22.77
N MET A 152 -0.47 -15.55 -23.81
CA MET A 152 -1.67 -15.03 -24.49
C MET A 152 -2.93 -15.33 -23.70
N ARG A 153 -3.96 -14.50 -23.89
CA ARG A 153 -5.31 -14.79 -23.40
C ARG A 153 -5.91 -15.97 -24.16
N PHE A 154 -6.86 -16.65 -23.53
CA PHE A 154 -7.47 -17.86 -24.07
C PHE A 154 -8.09 -17.66 -25.47
N TYR A 155 -8.91 -16.62 -25.64
CA TYR A 155 -9.54 -16.34 -26.93
C TYR A 155 -8.53 -15.93 -28.01
N THR A 156 -7.45 -15.24 -27.64
CA THR A 156 -6.37 -14.89 -28.56
C THR A 156 -5.62 -16.13 -29.03
N ALA A 157 -5.39 -17.09 -28.13
CA ALA A 157 -4.78 -18.39 -28.46
C ALA A 157 -5.68 -19.23 -29.40
N ILE A 158 -6.99 -19.26 -29.15
CA ILE A 158 -7.95 -19.94 -30.05
C ILE A 158 -7.87 -19.34 -31.45
N ILE A 159 -8.00 -18.01 -31.57
CA ILE A 159 -7.97 -17.32 -32.86
C ILE A 159 -6.64 -17.58 -33.56
N ALA A 160 -5.53 -17.46 -32.85
CA ALA A 160 -4.20 -17.68 -33.42
C ALA A 160 -4.01 -19.11 -33.93
N GLY A 161 -4.55 -20.10 -33.21
CA GLY A 161 -4.53 -21.49 -33.64
C GLY A 161 -5.31 -21.73 -34.91
N TRP A 162 -6.59 -21.33 -34.95
CA TRP A 162 -7.43 -21.52 -36.14
C TRP A 162 -6.89 -20.77 -37.37
N VAL A 163 -6.46 -19.52 -37.20
CA VAL A 163 -5.89 -18.72 -38.30
C VAL A 163 -4.57 -19.33 -38.78
N GLY A 164 -3.68 -19.69 -37.85
CA GLY A 164 -2.41 -20.34 -38.20
C GLY A 164 -2.60 -21.68 -38.91
N GLY A 165 -3.54 -22.51 -38.45
CA GLY A 165 -3.88 -23.78 -39.09
C GLY A 165 -4.47 -23.62 -40.48
N LEU A 166 -5.38 -22.67 -40.69
CA LEU A 166 -5.95 -22.36 -42.01
C LEU A 166 -4.88 -21.88 -43.00
N ILE A 167 -3.97 -21.00 -42.55
CA ILE A 167 -2.83 -20.55 -43.37
C ILE A 167 -1.93 -21.74 -43.70
N GLY A 168 -1.66 -22.61 -42.72
CA GLY A 168 -0.88 -23.84 -42.89
C GLY A 168 -1.45 -24.74 -43.99
N ILE A 169 -2.77 -25.01 -43.96
CA ILE A 169 -3.46 -25.81 -44.98
C ILE A 169 -3.35 -25.17 -46.37
N LEU A 170 -3.66 -23.86 -46.47
CA LEU A 170 -3.64 -23.16 -47.76
C LEU A 170 -2.23 -23.16 -48.40
N VAL A 171 -1.19 -22.95 -47.60
CA VAL A 171 0.18 -22.96 -48.11
C VAL A 171 0.65 -24.38 -48.44
N SER A 172 0.33 -25.37 -47.60
CA SER A 172 0.69 -26.78 -47.82
C SER A 172 0.05 -27.33 -49.10
N THR A 173 -1.23 -27.05 -49.35
CA THR A 173 -1.92 -27.44 -50.59
C THR A 173 -1.34 -26.74 -51.83
N TYR A 174 -0.92 -25.48 -51.71
CA TYR A 174 -0.25 -24.76 -52.80
C TYR A 174 1.13 -25.33 -53.14
N LEU A 175 1.85 -25.86 -52.15
CA LEU A 175 3.18 -26.46 -52.32
C LEU A 175 3.12 -27.94 -52.80
N ASN A 176 1.96 -28.42 -53.28
CA ASN A 176 1.73 -29.80 -53.76
C ASN A 176 2.00 -30.91 -52.73
N GLY A 177 1.82 -30.63 -51.43
CA GLY A 177 1.88 -31.66 -50.40
C GLY A 177 0.55 -32.42 -50.28
N ASP A 178 0.58 -33.74 -50.40
CA ASP A 178 -0.52 -34.56 -49.89
C ASP A 178 -0.59 -34.41 -48.36
N ILE A 179 -1.74 -33.99 -47.84
CA ILE A 179 -1.92 -33.78 -46.40
C ILE A 179 -2.29 -35.12 -45.75
N ASP A 180 -1.36 -35.71 -45.01
CA ASP A 180 -1.68 -36.81 -44.11
C ASP A 180 -2.37 -36.28 -42.85
N TRP A 181 -3.70 -36.43 -42.84
CA TRP A 181 -4.55 -36.03 -41.72
C TRP A 181 -4.25 -36.78 -40.42
N THR A 182 -3.64 -37.97 -40.48
CA THR A 182 -3.34 -38.77 -39.30
C THR A 182 -2.19 -38.16 -38.52
N PHE A 183 -1.08 -37.85 -39.20
CA PHE A 183 0.09 -37.22 -38.58
C PHE A 183 -0.21 -35.81 -38.11
N LEU A 184 -0.97 -35.07 -38.92
CA LEU A 184 -1.42 -33.73 -38.57
C LEU A 184 -2.30 -33.74 -37.32
N ASN A 185 -3.27 -34.65 -37.22
CA ASN A 185 -4.10 -34.75 -36.02
C ASN A 185 -3.28 -35.15 -34.79
N ARG A 186 -2.35 -36.11 -34.94
CA ARG A 186 -1.49 -36.58 -33.85
C ARG A 186 -0.60 -35.47 -33.28
N THR A 187 -0.06 -34.60 -34.13
CA THR A 187 0.91 -33.58 -33.72
C THR A 187 0.35 -32.19 -33.55
N TYR A 188 -0.43 -31.72 -34.51
CA TYR A 188 -0.95 -30.36 -34.50
C TYR A 188 -2.19 -30.26 -33.61
N THR A 189 -3.19 -31.12 -33.83
CA THR A 189 -4.51 -31.00 -33.17
C THR A 189 -4.41 -31.23 -31.67
N PHE A 190 -3.76 -32.31 -31.23
CA PHE A 190 -3.60 -32.60 -29.80
C PHE A 190 -2.72 -31.59 -29.07
N SER A 191 -1.59 -31.17 -29.66
CA SER A 191 -0.73 -30.15 -29.04
C SER A 191 -1.38 -28.78 -28.99
N SER A 192 -2.19 -28.43 -30.00
CA SER A 192 -2.97 -27.19 -29.98
C SER A 192 -4.05 -27.23 -28.90
N PHE A 193 -4.76 -28.36 -28.74
CA PHE A 193 -5.73 -28.52 -27.67
C PHE A 193 -5.09 -28.43 -26.28
N LEU A 194 -3.94 -29.09 -26.08
CA LEU A 194 -3.17 -29.00 -24.84
C LEU A 194 -2.71 -27.56 -24.56
N GLY A 195 -2.15 -26.90 -25.58
CA GLY A 195 -1.71 -25.51 -25.49
C GLY A 195 -2.85 -24.54 -25.16
N MET A 196 -4.01 -24.68 -25.81
CA MET A 196 -5.20 -23.88 -25.51
C MET A 196 -5.74 -24.14 -24.10
N THR A 197 -5.64 -25.38 -23.59
CA THR A 197 -6.00 -25.72 -22.22
C THR A 197 -5.07 -25.03 -21.21
N LEU A 198 -3.76 -24.95 -21.50
CA LEU A 198 -2.81 -24.18 -20.69
C LEU A 198 -3.10 -22.68 -20.73
N ALA A 199 -3.43 -22.13 -21.90
CA ALA A 199 -3.82 -20.74 -22.05
C ALA A 199 -5.12 -20.43 -21.27
N TYR A 200 -6.09 -21.35 -21.29
CA TYR A 200 -7.31 -21.27 -20.48
C TYR A 200 -6.99 -21.24 -18.98
N ALA A 201 -6.22 -22.21 -18.49
CA ALA A 201 -5.88 -22.33 -17.08
C ALA A 201 -5.12 -21.10 -16.58
N THR A 202 -4.15 -20.63 -17.38
CA THR A 202 -3.34 -19.45 -17.06
C THR A 202 -4.20 -18.17 -17.05
N ASP A 203 -5.04 -17.94 -18.06
CA ASP A 203 -5.88 -16.74 -18.14
C ASP A 203 -6.99 -16.73 -17.05
N ARG A 204 -7.51 -17.89 -16.68
CA ARG A 204 -8.40 -18.05 -15.53
C ARG A 204 -7.68 -17.71 -14.23
N GLN A 205 -6.49 -18.27 -14.01
CA GLN A 205 -5.69 -18.02 -12.81
C GLN A 205 -5.32 -16.53 -12.68
N HIS A 206 -4.95 -15.86 -13.77
CA HIS A 206 -4.68 -14.42 -13.75
C HIS A 206 -5.90 -13.59 -13.32
N ARG A 207 -7.10 -13.99 -13.74
CA ARG A 207 -8.34 -13.31 -13.32
C ARG A 207 -8.70 -13.57 -11.86
N GLU A 208 -8.53 -14.79 -11.38
CA GLU A 208 -8.73 -15.12 -9.96
C GLU A 208 -7.74 -14.34 -9.08
N ASN A 209 -6.46 -14.31 -9.45
CA ASN A 209 -5.44 -13.50 -8.78
C ASN A 209 -5.77 -12.00 -8.81
N TYR A 210 -6.33 -11.50 -9.91
CA TYR A 210 -6.77 -10.11 -10.00
C TYR A 210 -7.87 -9.79 -8.98
N LEU A 211 -8.90 -10.63 -8.89
CA LEU A 211 -9.97 -10.48 -7.90
C LEU A 211 -9.45 -10.59 -6.46
N GLN A 212 -8.56 -11.54 -6.18
CA GLN A 212 -7.92 -11.68 -4.86
C GLN A 212 -7.12 -10.43 -4.48
N ASN A 213 -6.36 -9.86 -5.40
CA ASN A 213 -5.61 -8.64 -5.14
C ASN A 213 -6.55 -7.43 -4.89
N CYS A 214 -7.68 -7.35 -5.61
CA CYS A 214 -8.71 -6.35 -5.32
C CYS A 214 -9.29 -6.52 -3.90
N MET A 215 -9.55 -7.75 -3.48
CA MET A 215 -10.03 -8.07 -2.13
C MET A 215 -9.03 -7.67 -1.04
N ILE A 216 -7.74 -7.99 -1.23
CA ILE A 216 -6.67 -7.63 -0.30
C ILE A 216 -6.57 -6.11 -0.13
N GLU A 217 -6.65 -5.34 -1.22
CA GLU A 217 -6.62 -3.88 -1.15
C GLU A 217 -7.82 -3.30 -0.40
N LEU A 218 -9.03 -3.86 -0.58
CA LEU A 218 -10.21 -3.44 0.18
C LEU A 218 -10.04 -3.71 1.68
N ASN A 219 -9.63 -4.91 2.05
CA ASN A 219 -9.40 -5.29 3.46
C ASN A 219 -8.31 -4.41 4.10
N ARG A 220 -7.27 -4.07 3.34
CA ARG A 220 -6.20 -3.19 3.82
C ARG A 220 -6.73 -1.79 4.16
N ILE A 221 -7.60 -1.23 3.33
CA ILE A 221 -8.20 0.09 3.56
C ILE A 221 -9.08 0.05 4.82
N GLU A 222 -9.88 -1.00 4.99
CA GLU A 222 -10.74 -1.18 6.17
C GLU A 222 -9.90 -1.29 7.45
N LEU A 223 -8.87 -2.13 7.47
CA LEU A 223 -7.96 -2.28 8.60
C LEU A 223 -7.28 -0.95 8.97
N MET A 224 -6.85 -0.16 7.99
CA MET A 224 -6.25 1.16 8.24
C MET A 224 -7.25 2.11 8.89
N GLN A 225 -8.51 2.11 8.46
CA GLN A 225 -9.56 2.94 9.06
C GLN A 225 -9.85 2.54 10.51
N GLN A 226 -9.98 1.24 10.78
CA GLN A 226 -10.17 0.72 12.13
C GLN A 226 -8.98 1.05 13.04
N ALA A 227 -7.75 0.87 12.56
CA ALA A 227 -6.54 1.22 13.29
C ALA A 227 -6.48 2.72 13.62
N GLN A 228 -6.90 3.59 12.69
CA GLN A 228 -6.98 5.03 12.93
C GLN A 228 -8.01 5.38 14.01
N GLN A 229 -9.20 4.76 13.98
CA GLN A 229 -10.23 4.96 15.00
C GLN A 229 -9.77 4.49 16.39
N LEU A 230 -9.14 3.31 16.46
CA LEU A 230 -8.57 2.78 17.70
C LEU A 230 -7.46 3.68 18.24
N SER A 231 -6.62 4.22 17.36
CA SER A 231 -5.56 5.16 17.74
C SER A 231 -6.14 6.43 18.37
N LEU A 232 -7.18 7.02 17.76
CA LEU A 232 -7.86 8.20 18.31
C LEU A 232 -8.46 7.95 19.70
N LEU A 233 -9.16 6.82 19.88
CA LEU A 233 -9.72 6.44 21.18
C LEU A 233 -8.64 6.20 22.24
N SER A 234 -7.46 5.70 21.83
CA SER A 234 -6.34 5.44 22.74
C SER A 234 -5.53 6.69 23.09
N GLN A 235 -5.75 7.83 22.43
CA GLN A 235 -5.02 9.08 22.67
C GLN A 235 -5.72 10.03 23.66
N GLN A 236 -6.99 9.77 23.99
CA GLN A 236 -7.79 10.65 24.84
C GLN A 236 -7.97 10.09 26.26
N ASP A 237 -8.16 10.97 27.23
CA ASP A 237 -8.61 10.65 28.58
C ASP A 237 -10.14 10.49 28.57
N ALA A 238 -10.63 9.35 29.07
CA ALA A 238 -12.04 8.99 28.99
C ALA A 238 -12.97 9.92 29.78
N LEU A 239 -12.46 10.61 30.82
CA LEU A 239 -13.27 11.49 31.65
C LEU A 239 -13.40 12.89 31.04
N THR A 240 -12.27 13.45 30.59
CA THR A 240 -12.16 14.86 30.20
C THR A 240 -12.20 15.06 28.68
N GLY A 241 -11.96 14.02 27.88
CA GLY A 241 -11.83 14.10 26.42
C GLY A 241 -10.55 14.81 25.93
N LEU A 242 -9.70 15.28 26.85
CA LEU A 242 -8.39 15.84 26.53
C LEU A 242 -7.42 14.73 26.11
N ALA A 243 -6.23 15.10 25.62
CA ALA A 243 -5.16 14.14 25.44
C ALA A 243 -4.84 13.41 26.75
N ASN A 244 -4.53 12.12 26.69
CA ASN A 244 -3.99 11.41 27.84
C ASN A 244 -2.47 11.59 27.95
N ARG A 245 -1.91 11.19 29.10
CA ARG A 245 -0.48 11.27 29.37
C ARG A 245 0.38 10.57 28.31
N ARG A 246 -0.04 9.42 27.80
CA ARG A 246 0.73 8.69 26.77
C ARG A 246 0.88 9.52 25.49
N TYR A 247 -0.22 10.09 25.01
CA TYR A 247 -0.19 10.94 23.81
C TYR A 247 0.57 12.25 24.04
N LEU A 248 0.49 12.81 25.25
CA LEU A 248 1.32 13.93 25.65
C LEU A 248 2.81 13.62 25.57
N ASP A 249 3.26 12.51 26.17
CA ASP A 249 4.67 12.12 26.20
C ASP A 249 5.22 11.94 24.78
N GLU A 250 4.45 11.29 23.89
CA GLU A 250 4.77 11.13 22.47
C GLU A 250 4.86 12.49 21.74
N THR A 251 3.93 13.41 22.03
CA THR A 251 3.88 14.72 21.36
C THR A 251 5.00 15.64 21.85
N LEU A 252 5.29 15.62 23.16
CA LEU A 252 6.36 16.38 23.78
C LEU A 252 7.72 15.97 23.24
N ASP A 253 7.97 14.67 23.06
CA ASP A 253 9.20 14.15 22.45
C ASP A 253 9.35 14.59 20.98
N ASN A 254 8.27 14.55 20.21
CA ASN A 254 8.27 15.02 18.82
C ASN A 254 8.54 16.53 18.71
N GLU A 255 7.85 17.35 19.51
CA GLU A 255 8.03 18.80 19.53
C GLU A 255 9.37 19.21 20.13
N TRP A 256 9.93 18.45 21.08
CA TRP A 256 11.29 18.64 21.58
C TRP A 256 12.32 18.50 20.46
N ARG A 257 12.27 17.40 19.70
CA ARG A 257 13.18 17.19 18.56
C ARG A 257 13.00 18.27 17.49
N ARG A 258 11.78 18.74 17.27
CA ARG A 258 11.49 19.81 16.33
C ARG A 258 12.08 21.14 16.79
N ALA A 259 11.88 21.48 18.06
CA ALA A 259 12.43 22.69 18.67
C ALA A 259 13.96 22.68 18.67
N LEU A 260 14.58 21.53 18.94
CA LEU A 260 16.04 21.33 18.84
C LEU A 260 16.57 21.59 17.42
N ARG A 261 15.88 21.09 16.38
CA ARG A 261 16.31 21.26 14.98
C ARG A 261 16.13 22.68 14.45
N HIS A 262 15.11 23.39 14.92
CA HIS A 262 14.75 24.72 14.41
C HIS A 262 15.13 25.86 15.36
N GLU A 263 15.75 25.54 16.49
CA GLU A 263 16.14 26.51 17.54
C GLU A 263 14.96 27.38 17.99
N THR A 264 13.76 26.79 18.05
CA THR A 264 12.54 27.50 18.44
C THR A 264 12.21 27.25 19.90
N PRO A 265 11.60 28.23 20.61
CA PRO A 265 11.23 28.06 22.01
C PRO A 265 10.08 27.06 22.17
N LEU A 266 10.15 26.26 23.23
CA LEU A 266 9.13 25.30 23.65
C LEU A 266 8.71 25.66 25.08
N THR A 267 7.40 25.75 25.32
CA THR A 267 6.85 26.05 26.64
C THR A 267 5.93 24.94 27.10
N ILE A 268 6.00 24.60 28.39
CA ILE A 268 5.02 23.76 29.07
C ILE A 268 4.44 24.48 30.28
N MET A 269 3.19 24.15 30.62
CA MET A 269 2.54 24.56 31.85
C MET A 269 2.00 23.35 32.58
N MET A 270 2.50 23.09 33.79
CA MET A 270 1.92 22.11 34.69
C MET A 270 0.84 22.80 35.53
N VAL A 271 -0.35 22.22 35.58
CA VAL A 271 -1.54 22.79 36.22
C VAL A 271 -2.09 21.78 37.20
N ASP A 272 -2.43 22.25 38.40
CA ASP A 272 -3.05 21.42 39.44
C ASP A 272 -4.20 22.18 40.09
N ILE A 273 -5.29 21.48 40.37
CA ILE A 273 -6.48 22.06 41.00
C ILE A 273 -6.26 22.17 42.51
N ASP A 274 -6.32 23.39 43.02
CA ASP A 274 -6.10 23.67 44.42
C ASP A 274 -7.18 23.03 45.30
N PHE A 275 -6.75 22.26 46.31
CA PHE A 275 -7.62 21.59 47.29
C PHE A 275 -8.66 20.63 46.67
N PHE A 276 -8.34 20.00 45.53
CA PHE A 276 -9.26 19.09 44.86
C PHE A 276 -9.66 17.87 45.71
N LYS A 277 -8.75 17.31 46.50
CA LYS A 277 -9.10 16.23 47.44
C LYS A 277 -10.16 16.66 48.48
N PRO A 278 -9.97 17.76 49.25
CA PRO A 278 -11.05 18.32 50.08
C PRO A 278 -12.36 18.61 49.34
N TYR A 279 -12.29 19.07 48.09
CA TYR A 279 -13.48 19.26 47.26
C TYR A 279 -14.24 17.95 47.06
N ASN A 280 -13.53 16.89 46.61
CA ASN A 280 -14.08 15.55 46.41
C ASN A 280 -14.62 14.94 47.69
N ASP A 281 -13.91 15.08 48.80
CA ASP A 281 -14.31 14.52 50.09
C ASP A 281 -15.61 15.18 50.60
N SER A 282 -15.85 16.46 50.26
CA SER A 282 -17.05 17.19 50.70
C SER A 282 -18.27 17.03 49.78
N LEU A 283 -18.07 16.94 48.45
CA LEU A 283 -19.16 16.96 47.46
C LEU A 283 -19.34 15.61 46.74
N GLY A 284 -18.45 14.65 46.98
CA GLY A 284 -18.44 13.34 46.37
C GLY A 284 -17.78 13.31 44.99
N HIS A 285 -17.30 12.12 44.60
CA HIS A 285 -16.56 11.90 43.34
C HIS A 285 -17.32 12.34 42.08
N LEU A 286 -18.64 12.21 42.03
CA LEU A 286 -19.44 12.65 40.88
C LEU A 286 -19.34 14.17 40.64
N LYS A 287 -19.30 14.97 41.72
CA LYS A 287 -19.10 16.42 41.62
C LYS A 287 -17.65 16.77 41.31
N GLY A 288 -16.71 15.96 41.77
CA GLY A 288 -15.30 15.99 41.37
C GLY A 288 -15.10 15.80 39.87
N ASP A 289 -15.69 14.75 39.32
CA ASP A 289 -15.64 14.41 37.90
C ASP A 289 -16.24 15.52 37.05
N GLN A 290 -17.36 16.12 37.48
CA GLN A 290 -17.94 17.27 36.80
C GLN A 290 -16.99 18.48 36.86
N CYS A 291 -16.38 18.76 38.02
CA CYS A 291 -15.40 19.83 38.15
C CYS A 291 -14.21 19.60 37.20
N LEU A 292 -13.69 18.38 37.08
CA LEU A 292 -12.62 18.05 36.14
C LEU A 292 -13.01 18.29 34.68
N LYS A 293 -14.26 17.96 34.30
CA LYS A 293 -14.79 18.22 32.94
C LYS A 293 -14.93 19.71 32.66
N ASP A 294 -15.41 20.48 33.62
CA ASP A 294 -15.61 21.93 33.47
C ASP A 294 -14.25 22.64 33.35
N ILE A 295 -13.28 22.25 34.20
CA ILE A 295 -11.90 22.73 34.14
C ILE A 295 -11.27 22.32 32.81
N ALA A 296 -11.37 21.06 32.39
CA ALA A 296 -10.84 20.59 31.11
C ALA A 296 -11.37 21.39 29.91
N THR A 297 -12.67 21.69 29.91
CA THR A 297 -13.31 22.51 28.88
C THR A 297 -12.71 23.92 28.86
N ALA A 298 -12.54 24.56 30.01
CA ALA A 298 -11.94 25.89 30.09
C ALA A 298 -10.46 25.90 29.67
N ILE A 299 -9.67 24.92 30.10
CA ILE A 299 -8.25 24.81 29.72
C ILE A 299 -8.11 24.57 28.21
N SER A 300 -8.99 23.74 27.61
CA SER A 300 -8.96 23.47 26.17
C SER A 300 -9.10 24.73 25.32
N SER A 301 -9.82 25.75 25.81
CA SER A 301 -9.99 27.03 25.11
C SER A 301 -8.72 27.88 25.04
N ILE A 302 -7.68 27.55 25.82
CA ILE A 302 -6.39 28.25 25.83
C ILE A 302 -5.51 27.77 24.67
N ALA A 303 -5.60 26.49 24.31
CA ALA A 303 -4.91 25.92 23.15
C ALA A 303 -5.64 26.31 21.87
N ALA A 304 -5.11 27.32 21.17
CA ALA A 304 -5.79 27.93 20.03
C ALA A 304 -5.09 27.62 18.69
N ARG A 305 -3.85 27.14 18.72
CA ARG A 305 -3.04 26.85 17.52
C ARG A 305 -2.99 25.35 17.26
N SER A 306 -2.78 24.98 16.00
CA SER A 306 -2.69 23.58 15.55
C SER A 306 -1.53 22.77 16.15
N GLY A 307 -0.60 23.41 16.87
CA GLY A 307 0.47 22.75 17.62
C GLY A 307 0.30 22.79 19.14
N ASP A 308 -0.66 23.55 19.67
CA ASP A 308 -0.91 23.61 21.11
C ASP A 308 -1.60 22.30 21.52
N LEU A 309 -1.18 21.71 22.65
CA LEU A 309 -1.77 20.49 23.17
C LEU A 309 -2.14 20.68 24.65
N VAL A 310 -3.32 20.18 25.01
CA VAL A 310 -3.76 20.08 26.42
C VAL A 310 -4.00 18.62 26.73
N ALA A 311 -3.37 18.14 27.80
CA ALA A 311 -3.50 16.77 28.26
C ALA A 311 -3.82 16.70 29.75
N ARG A 312 -4.54 15.65 30.15
CA ARG A 312 -4.66 15.27 31.56
C ARG A 312 -3.42 14.44 31.93
N TYR A 313 -2.61 14.98 32.82
CA TYR A 313 -1.35 14.38 33.24
C TYR A 313 -1.58 13.23 34.23
N GLY A 314 -2.53 13.40 35.16
CA GLY A 314 -3.00 12.36 36.08
C GLY A 314 -3.86 12.94 37.20
N GLY A 315 -4.91 12.24 37.64
CA GLY A 315 -5.78 12.75 38.72
C GLY A 315 -6.37 14.12 38.38
N GLU A 316 -6.05 15.13 39.19
CA GLU A 316 -6.38 16.56 38.99
C GLU A 316 -5.33 17.40 38.26
N GLU A 317 -4.26 16.77 37.75
CA GLU A 317 -3.16 17.44 37.07
C GLU A 317 -3.38 17.51 35.55
N PHE A 318 -3.10 18.67 34.97
CA PHE A 318 -3.13 18.91 33.53
C PHE A 318 -1.79 19.47 33.07
N LEU A 319 -1.41 19.15 31.83
CA LEU A 319 -0.25 19.74 31.18
C LEU A 319 -0.64 20.37 29.85
N LEU A 320 -0.21 21.61 29.65
CA LEU A 320 -0.33 22.31 28.39
C LEU A 320 1.06 22.40 27.74
N LEU A 321 1.13 22.08 26.45
CA LEU A 321 2.32 22.16 25.62
C LEU A 321 2.11 23.22 24.53
N PHE A 322 3.05 24.14 24.43
CA PHE A 322 3.02 25.26 23.50
C PHE A 322 4.33 25.32 22.67
N PRO A 323 4.33 24.77 21.45
CA PRO A 323 5.44 24.92 20.52
C PRO A 323 5.62 26.38 20.08
N MET A 324 6.86 26.74 19.77
CA MET A 324 7.24 28.08 19.28
C MET A 324 6.74 29.23 20.16
N THR A 325 6.68 29.00 21.47
CA THR A 325 6.15 29.96 22.45
C THR A 325 7.25 30.35 23.43
N ASN A 326 7.60 31.64 23.45
CA ASN A 326 8.63 32.19 24.33
C ASN A 326 8.06 32.55 25.73
N ALA A 327 8.94 32.92 26.67
CA ALA A 327 8.55 33.19 28.06
C ALA A 327 7.55 34.35 28.21
N GLN A 328 7.67 35.40 27.39
CA GLN A 328 6.73 36.54 27.40
C GLN A 328 5.33 36.08 26.98
N GLN A 329 5.23 35.27 25.91
CA GLN A 329 3.97 34.71 25.42
C GLN A 329 3.42 33.68 26.41
N ALA A 330 4.27 32.87 27.02
CA ALA A 330 3.91 31.92 28.06
C ALA A 330 3.23 32.63 29.24
N LYS A 331 3.76 33.77 29.69
CA LYS A 331 3.15 34.58 30.75
C LYS A 331 1.73 35.02 30.38
N ILE A 332 1.53 35.53 29.16
CA ILE A 332 0.20 35.93 28.67
C ILE A 332 -0.77 34.74 28.67
N GLN A 333 -0.32 33.56 28.24
CA GLN A 333 -1.16 32.37 28.25
C GLN A 333 -1.49 31.89 29.67
N ALA A 334 -0.54 31.98 30.61
CA ALA A 334 -0.78 31.65 32.01
C ALA A 334 -1.82 32.60 32.64
N GLU A 335 -1.72 33.90 32.38
CA GLU A 335 -2.72 34.88 32.84
C GLU A 335 -4.11 34.63 32.23
N ARG A 336 -4.17 34.27 30.94
CA ARG A 336 -5.41 33.89 30.28
C ARG A 336 -6.02 32.64 30.90
N LEU A 337 -5.21 31.63 31.18
CA LEU A 337 -5.61 30.39 31.84
C LEU A 337 -6.20 30.67 33.23
N MET A 338 -5.48 31.42 34.08
CA MET A 338 -5.97 31.80 35.42
C MET A 338 -7.32 32.52 35.35
N ASN A 339 -7.47 33.46 34.41
CA ASN A 339 -8.71 34.19 34.20
C ASN A 339 -9.85 33.30 33.67
N ALA A 340 -9.55 32.34 32.79
CA ALA A 340 -10.54 31.40 32.27
C ALA A 340 -11.12 30.54 33.39
N ILE A 341 -10.26 29.99 34.28
CA ILE A 341 -10.72 29.21 35.43
C ILE A 341 -11.53 30.06 36.40
N LYS A 342 -11.07 31.27 36.72
CA LYS A 342 -11.79 32.19 37.61
C LYS A 342 -13.21 32.51 37.12
N LYS A 343 -13.41 32.59 35.79
CA LYS A 343 -14.72 32.89 35.19
C LYS A 343 -15.75 31.76 35.32
N ILE A 344 -15.31 30.51 35.51
CA ILE A 344 -16.24 29.38 35.69
C ILE A 344 -16.98 29.48 37.02
N ALA A 345 -16.34 30.08 38.04
CA ALA A 345 -16.92 30.33 39.36
C ALA A 345 -17.54 29.06 40.01
N ILE A 346 -16.85 27.92 39.90
CA ILE A 346 -17.24 26.67 40.58
C ILE A 346 -17.07 26.86 42.09
N VAL A 347 -18.13 26.74 42.88
CA VAL A 347 -18.09 26.94 44.34
C VAL A 347 -17.26 25.84 45.01
N HIS A 348 -16.30 26.23 45.85
CA HIS A 348 -15.46 25.33 46.62
C HIS A 348 -15.70 25.51 48.13
N PRO A 349 -16.52 24.66 48.79
CA PRO A 349 -16.93 24.88 50.18
C PRO A 349 -15.79 24.72 51.20
N CYS A 350 -14.75 23.96 50.86
CA CYS A 350 -13.65 23.61 51.77
C CYS A 350 -12.29 24.23 51.40
N SER A 351 -12.26 25.30 50.59
CA SER A 351 -10.99 25.93 50.18
C SER A 351 -10.66 27.08 51.13
N SER A 352 -9.41 27.12 51.61
CA SER A 352 -8.89 28.22 52.42
C SER A 352 -8.36 29.39 51.58
N VAL A 353 -8.37 29.28 50.25
CA VAL A 353 -7.78 30.27 49.33
C VAL A 353 -8.85 31.13 48.66
N SER A 354 -9.99 30.54 48.32
CA SER A 354 -11.07 31.21 47.58
C SER A 354 -12.39 30.47 47.80
N PRO A 355 -13.56 31.17 47.78
CA PRO A 355 -14.86 30.50 47.78
C PRO A 355 -15.14 29.71 46.49
N TYR A 356 -14.27 29.84 45.48
CA TYR A 356 -14.34 29.13 44.20
C TYR A 356 -13.10 28.25 43.99
N VAL A 357 -13.24 27.24 43.13
CA VAL A 357 -12.12 26.40 42.67
C VAL A 357 -11.06 27.27 41.98
N THR A 358 -9.81 27.08 42.37
CA THR A 358 -8.63 27.75 41.80
C THR A 358 -7.62 26.73 41.33
N ILE A 359 -6.63 27.19 40.56
CA ILE A 359 -5.53 26.35 40.09
C ILE A 359 -4.20 27.00 40.47
N SER A 360 -3.19 26.15 40.68
CA SER A 360 -1.79 26.55 40.71
C SER A 360 -1.13 26.14 39.40
N VAL A 361 -0.23 26.98 38.88
CA VAL A 361 0.42 26.75 37.57
C VAL A 361 1.94 26.92 37.66
N GLY A 362 2.68 25.93 37.16
CA GLY A 362 4.12 26.01 36.96
C GLY A 362 4.46 26.12 35.48
N VAL A 363 5.15 27.18 35.07
CA VAL A 363 5.48 27.45 33.66
C VAL A 363 6.98 27.25 33.45
N ALA A 364 7.36 26.49 32.43
CA ALA A 364 8.75 26.40 31.99
C ALA A 364 8.85 26.66 30.49
N THR A 365 9.84 27.45 30.08
CA THR A 365 10.17 27.73 28.67
C THR A 365 11.62 27.39 28.43
N THR A 366 11.93 26.76 27.29
CA THR A 366 13.31 26.43 26.92
C THR A 366 13.49 26.47 25.40
N ILE A 367 14.70 26.71 24.93
CA ILE A 367 15.12 26.39 23.57
C ILE A 367 16.05 25.18 23.71
N PRO A 368 15.60 23.96 23.35
CA PRO A 368 16.37 22.74 23.60
C PRO A 368 17.74 22.77 22.93
N ARG A 369 18.78 22.35 23.67
CA ARG A 369 20.13 22.08 23.17
C ARG A 369 20.41 20.58 23.17
N LEU A 370 21.48 20.15 22.50
CA LEU A 370 21.77 18.73 22.24
C LEU A 370 21.87 17.86 23.51
N ASN A 371 22.29 18.45 24.63
CA ASN A 371 22.51 17.76 25.91
C ASN A 371 21.39 18.01 26.93
N ASP A 372 20.35 18.75 26.56
CA ASP A 372 19.23 19.03 27.44
C ASP A 372 18.33 17.80 27.56
N SER A 373 17.72 17.61 28.72
CA SER A 373 16.77 16.52 28.96
C SER A 373 15.33 17.02 29.02
N ILE A 374 14.44 16.31 28.33
CA ILE A 374 12.98 16.50 28.46
C ILE A 374 12.55 16.32 29.91
N SER A 375 13.11 15.34 30.63
CA SER A 375 12.74 15.09 32.04
C SER A 375 13.13 16.27 32.95
N ALA A 376 14.30 16.88 32.72
CA ALA A 376 14.71 18.07 33.45
C ALA A 376 13.81 19.27 33.11
N PHE A 377 13.39 19.40 31.85
CA PHE A 377 12.44 20.43 31.45
C PHE A 377 11.07 20.30 32.13
N VAL A 378 10.51 19.09 32.17
CA VAL A 378 9.26 18.80 32.90
C VAL A 378 9.44 19.05 34.40
N SER A 379 10.57 18.62 34.98
CA SER A 379 10.88 18.85 36.39
C SER A 379 10.97 20.33 36.76
N ARG A 380 11.44 21.21 35.86
CA ARG A 380 11.42 22.67 36.09
C ARG A 380 10.00 23.22 36.20
N ALA A 381 9.08 22.77 35.35
CA ALA A 381 7.68 23.17 35.43
C ALA A 381 7.02 22.66 36.72
N ASP A 382 7.30 21.42 37.10
CA ASP A 382 6.82 20.84 38.35
C ASP A 382 7.33 21.59 39.59
N HIS A 383 8.62 21.96 39.61
CA HIS A 383 9.19 22.77 40.68
C HIS A 383 8.54 24.17 40.77
N ALA A 384 8.29 24.82 39.63
CA ALA A 384 7.56 26.09 39.61
C ALA A 384 6.11 25.91 40.11
N LEU A 385 5.43 24.82 39.77
CA LEU A 385 4.10 24.51 40.29
C LEU A 385 4.13 24.32 41.81
N TYR A 386 5.13 23.61 42.32
CA TYR A 386 5.34 23.46 43.76
C TYR A 386 5.51 24.83 44.45
N GLN A 387 6.31 25.73 43.87
CA GLN A 387 6.45 27.10 44.37
C GLN A 387 5.13 27.87 44.36
N ALA A 388 4.30 27.71 43.31
CA ALA A 388 2.98 28.33 43.26
C ALA A 388 2.07 27.83 44.40
N LYS A 389 2.13 26.53 44.70
CA LYS A 389 1.37 25.91 45.80
C LYS A 389 1.84 26.39 47.17
N THR A 390 3.15 26.54 47.39
CA THR A 390 3.70 26.99 48.69
C THR A 390 3.53 28.49 48.90
N ASN A 391 3.55 29.30 47.84
CA ASN A 391 3.35 30.76 47.91
C ASN A 391 1.88 31.19 48.06
N GLY A 392 0.99 30.28 48.47
CA GLY A 392 -0.42 30.60 48.74
C GLY A 392 -1.42 30.18 47.66
N ARG A 393 -1.01 29.40 46.65
CA ARG A 393 -1.88 28.86 45.57
C ARG A 393 -2.55 29.95 44.72
N ASN A 394 -3.48 29.57 43.83
CA ASN A 394 -4.21 30.48 42.94
C ASN A 394 -3.31 31.48 42.20
N GLN A 395 -2.18 30.98 41.69
CA GLN A 395 -1.18 31.78 41.00
C GLN A 395 -0.38 30.92 40.04
N TYR A 396 0.38 31.58 39.17
CA TYR A 396 1.38 30.93 38.34
C TYR A 396 2.79 31.33 38.79
N GLN A 397 3.75 30.44 38.66
CA GLN A 397 5.17 30.72 38.81
C GLN A 397 5.89 30.33 37.52
N ILE A 398 6.89 31.13 37.13
CA ILE A 398 7.73 30.86 35.97
C ILE A 398 9.06 30.32 36.46
N ALA A 399 9.48 29.16 35.96
CA ALA A 399 10.77 28.58 36.27
C ALA A 399 11.89 29.53 35.83
N LEU A 400 12.82 29.81 36.73
CA LEU A 400 14.02 30.60 36.44
C LEU A 400 14.92 29.82 35.47
N ASN A 401 15.48 30.50 34.46
CA ASN A 401 16.50 29.91 33.60
C ASN A 401 17.85 29.88 34.33
N GLU A 402 18.67 28.86 34.08
CA GLU A 402 20.02 28.73 34.68
C GLU A 402 20.91 29.97 34.42
N GLU A 403 20.69 30.70 33.32
CA GLU A 403 21.42 31.95 33.01
C GLU A 403 21.05 33.14 33.93
N GLN A 404 19.90 33.12 34.61
CA GLN A 404 19.49 34.19 35.56
C GLN A 404 19.95 33.97 37.00
N ILE A 405 20.50 32.80 37.33
CA ILE A 405 21.01 32.51 38.68
C ILE A 405 22.36 33.21 38.91
N VAL A 406 23.13 33.47 37.85
CA VAL A 406 24.47 34.08 37.93
C VAL A 406 24.43 35.60 38.20
N ASP A 407 23.34 36.28 37.86
CA ASP A 407 23.20 37.74 38.09
C ASP A 407 22.60 38.09 39.47
N LEU A 408 22.26 37.09 40.29
CA LEU A 408 21.66 37.27 41.62
C LEU A 408 22.53 36.71 42.77
N THR A 409 23.75 36.27 42.46
CA THR A 409 24.81 35.87 43.42
C THR A 409 26.01 36.77 43.25
#